data_AF-A0A9C7VM28-F1
#
_entry.id   AF-A0A9C7VM28-F1
#
_cell.length_a   1.000
_cell.length_b   1.000
_cell.length_c   1.000
_cell.angle_alpha   90.00
_cell.angle_beta   90.00
_cell.angle_gamma   90.00
#
_symmetry.space_group_name_H-M   'P 1'
#
loop_
_entity.id
_entity.type
_entity.pdbx_description
1 polymer ?
#
loop_
_entity_poly.entity_id
_entity_poly.type
_entity_poly.pdbx_seq_one_letter_code
_entity_poly.pdbx_strand_id
1 'polypeptide(L)'
;MKLKIPRRGLKRSAFHRMRKETLSSMPKIEARAVARYVRISPRKARSVINAIRGKDVNEAFAILELSPKKAARIIYKVLKSAVANAENNLNLDPENLYVSECYVDDGPRLKRLWPRGRGRADIIQRRLSHITVVVRDKTREKEYEEWLENTLKNLEEKKE
;
A
#
# COMPACT_ATOMS: atom_id res chain seq x y z
N MET A 1 -6.74 2.92 -8.93
CA MET A 1 -6.55 2.68 -10.39
C MET A 1 -5.34 3.47 -10.87
N LYS A 2 -4.32 2.86 -11.51
CA LYS A 2 -3.17 3.61 -12.05
C LYS A 2 -3.52 4.16 -13.43
N LEU A 3 -3.48 5.48 -13.61
CA LEU A 3 -3.62 6.13 -14.91
C LEU A 3 -2.58 5.58 -15.90
N LYS A 4 -3.04 4.95 -16.98
CA LYS A 4 -2.18 4.40 -18.04
C LYS A 4 -2.16 5.40 -19.19
N ILE A 5 -1.21 6.35 -19.14
CA ILE A 5 -1.05 7.37 -20.19
C ILE A 5 -0.50 6.68 -21.45
N PRO A 6 -1.22 6.71 -22.59
CA PRO A 6 -0.75 6.10 -23.83
C PRO A 6 0.41 6.92 -24.43
N ARG A 7 1.31 6.24 -25.15
CA ARG A 7 2.52 6.86 -25.72
C ARG A 7 2.26 7.87 -26.85
N ARG A 8 1.07 7.88 -27.48
CA ARG A 8 0.66 8.80 -28.57
C ARG A 8 1.80 9.19 -29.54
N GLY A 9 2.56 8.22 -30.05
CA GLY A 9 3.64 8.48 -31.02
C GLY A 9 4.89 9.21 -30.48
N LEU A 10 4.94 9.57 -29.18
CA LEU A 10 6.10 10.23 -28.58
C LEU A 10 7.32 9.30 -28.50
N LYS A 11 8.51 9.85 -28.77
CA LYS A 11 9.79 9.18 -28.47
C LYS A 11 9.84 8.77 -26.99
N ARG A 12 10.46 7.63 -26.67
CA ARG A 12 10.50 7.08 -25.29
C ARG A 12 10.96 8.10 -24.25
N SER A 13 11.98 8.91 -24.56
CA SER A 13 12.53 9.95 -23.68
C SER A 13 11.51 11.05 -23.39
N ALA A 14 10.84 11.58 -24.41
CA ALA A 14 9.79 12.58 -24.29
C ALA A 14 8.61 12.05 -23.46
N PHE A 15 8.20 10.80 -23.67
CA PHE A 15 7.16 10.15 -22.88
C PHE A 15 7.53 10.02 -21.39
N HIS A 16 8.76 9.62 -21.07
CA HIS A 16 9.19 9.51 -19.67
C HIS A 16 9.28 10.86 -18.96
N ARG A 17 9.71 11.92 -19.68
CA ARG A 17 9.74 13.29 -19.17
C ARG A 17 8.32 13.82 -18.89
N MET A 18 7.44 13.75 -19.88
CA MET A 18 6.03 14.14 -19.77
C MET A 18 5.30 13.36 -18.66
N ARG A 19 5.56 12.06 -18.54
CA ARG A 19 5.00 11.23 -17.47
C ARG A 19 5.49 11.65 -16.08
N LYS A 20 6.75 12.06 -15.95
CA LYS A 20 7.31 12.52 -14.68
C LYS A 20 6.71 13.86 -14.27
N GLU A 21 6.56 14.77 -15.22
CA GLU A 21 5.90 16.07 -15.02
C GLU A 21 4.45 15.91 -14.57
N THR A 22 3.66 15.08 -15.29
CA THR A 22 2.26 14.78 -14.91
C THR A 22 2.12 14.07 -13.57
N LEU A 23 3.00 13.13 -13.23
CA LEU A 23 3.01 12.50 -11.90
C LEU A 23 3.39 13.50 -10.78
N SER A 24 4.15 14.54 -11.10
CA SER A 24 4.52 15.58 -10.15
C SER A 24 3.43 16.63 -9.96
N SER A 25 2.61 16.89 -10.98
CA SER A 25 1.46 17.80 -10.91
C SER A 25 0.21 17.19 -10.29
N MET A 26 0.21 15.87 -10.09
CA MET A 26 -0.91 15.12 -9.51
C MET A 26 -1.07 15.47 -8.03
N PRO A 27 -2.29 15.69 -7.54
CA PRO A 27 -2.51 15.94 -6.11
C PRO A 27 -2.07 14.71 -5.31
N LYS A 28 -1.23 14.94 -4.29
CA LYS A 28 -0.77 13.89 -3.40
C LYS A 28 -1.82 13.64 -2.32
N ILE A 29 -2.65 12.62 -2.55
CA ILE A 29 -3.77 12.26 -1.69
C ILE A 29 -3.50 11.06 -0.79
N GLU A 30 -2.43 10.30 -1.07
CA GLU A 30 -2.14 9.04 -0.41
C GLU A 30 -0.77 9.02 0.24
N ALA A 31 -0.70 8.47 1.45
CA ALA A 31 0.54 8.16 2.14
C ALA A 31 0.68 6.64 2.29
N ARG A 32 1.91 6.14 2.10
CA ARG A 32 2.23 4.71 2.16
C ARG A 32 3.27 4.44 3.24
N ALA A 33 3.09 3.35 3.98
CA ALA A 33 4.12 2.75 4.81
C ALA A 33 4.34 1.28 4.41
N VAL A 34 5.61 0.85 4.45
CA VAL A 34 6.00 -0.52 4.11
C VAL A 34 6.95 -1.08 5.16
N ALA A 35 6.60 -2.21 5.77
CA ALA A 35 7.51 -3.01 6.57
C ALA A 35 8.03 -4.20 5.74
N ARG A 36 9.36 -4.28 5.58
CA ARG A 36 10.00 -5.32 4.77
C ARG A 36 10.66 -6.40 5.63
N TYR A 37 10.70 -7.62 5.11
CA TYR A 37 11.37 -8.78 5.74
C TYR A 37 10.84 -9.11 7.14
N VAL A 38 9.53 -8.94 7.33
CA VAL A 38 8.87 -9.24 8.60
C VAL A 38 8.86 -10.76 8.81
N ARG A 39 9.29 -11.21 9.99
CA ARG A 39 9.30 -12.63 10.39
C ARG A 39 7.92 -13.14 10.78
N ILE A 40 6.98 -13.11 9.83
CA ILE A 40 5.64 -13.66 9.98
C ILE A 40 5.20 -14.32 8.67
N SER A 41 4.39 -15.37 8.78
CA SER A 41 3.78 -15.98 7.59
C SER A 41 2.74 -15.04 6.98
N PRO A 42 2.75 -14.81 5.66
CA PRO A 42 1.78 -13.92 5.00
C PRO A 42 0.34 -14.27 5.31
N ARG A 43 -0.02 -15.56 5.35
CA ARG A 43 -1.39 -16.02 5.65
C ARG A 43 -1.87 -15.55 7.03
N LYS A 44 -1.00 -15.59 8.04
CA LYS A 44 -1.35 -15.14 9.41
C LYS A 44 -1.53 -13.62 9.47
N ALA A 45 -0.71 -12.86 8.75
CA ALA A 45 -0.83 -11.41 8.67
C ALA A 45 -2.05 -10.94 7.86
N ARG A 46 -2.36 -11.61 6.73
CA ARG A 46 -3.54 -11.30 5.89
C ARG A 46 -4.85 -11.38 6.66
N SER A 47 -4.98 -12.34 7.58
CA SER A 47 -6.18 -12.47 8.40
C SER A 47 -6.45 -11.22 9.25
N VAL A 48 -5.41 -10.50 9.68
CA VAL A 48 -5.56 -9.24 10.44
C VAL A 48 -5.73 -8.05 9.52
N ILE A 49 -4.94 -7.99 8.44
CA ILE A 49 -5.00 -6.86 7.49
C ILE A 49 -6.36 -6.74 6.81
N ASN A 50 -7.03 -7.87 6.52
CA ASN A 50 -8.36 -7.84 5.94
C ASN A 50 -9.41 -7.22 6.89
N ALA A 51 -9.18 -7.25 8.21
CA ALA A 51 -10.12 -6.69 9.18
C ALA A 51 -10.09 -5.15 9.23
N ILE A 52 -8.99 -4.53 8.80
CA ILE A 52 -8.80 -3.06 8.82
C ILE A 52 -8.98 -2.41 7.45
N ARG A 53 -9.27 -3.19 6.39
CA ARG A 53 -9.42 -2.66 5.03
C ARG A 53 -10.69 -1.82 4.94
N GLY A 54 -10.57 -0.59 4.41
CA GLY A 54 -11.70 0.31 4.20
C GLY A 54 -12.24 0.96 5.46
N LYS A 55 -11.56 0.77 6.61
CA LYS A 55 -11.94 1.38 7.88
C LYS A 55 -11.25 2.71 8.10
N ASP A 56 -11.85 3.54 8.94
CA ASP A 56 -11.24 4.78 9.42
C ASP A 56 -10.02 4.48 10.28
N VAL A 57 -9.05 5.39 10.29
CA VAL A 57 -7.77 5.18 10.98
C VAL A 57 -7.98 4.92 12.48
N ASN A 58 -8.87 5.67 13.13
CA ASN A 58 -9.19 5.51 14.55
C ASN A 58 -9.82 4.14 14.85
N GLU A 59 -10.77 3.71 14.02
CA GLU A 59 -11.40 2.38 14.14
C GLU A 59 -10.38 1.26 13.90
N ALA A 60 -9.50 1.43 12.91
CA ALA A 60 -8.44 0.48 12.60
C ALA A 60 -7.45 0.34 13.77
N PHE A 61 -7.08 1.43 14.45
CA PHE A 61 -6.25 1.36 15.66
C PHE A 61 -6.92 0.57 16.78
N ALA A 62 -8.19 0.85 17.08
CA ALA A 62 -8.94 0.13 18.10
C ALA A 62 -8.99 -1.40 17.83
N ILE A 63 -9.27 -1.78 16.58
CA ILE A 63 -9.30 -3.21 16.18
C ILE A 63 -7.94 -3.87 16.34
N LEU A 64 -6.85 -3.17 16.02
CA LEU A 64 -5.50 -3.71 16.11
C LEU A 64 -5.02 -3.85 17.56
N GLU A 65 -5.39 -2.93 18.44
CA GLU A 65 -5.04 -2.97 19.86
C GLU A 65 -5.76 -4.12 20.58
N LEU A 66 -7.04 -4.34 20.29
CA LEU A 66 -7.85 -5.39 20.91
C LEU A 66 -7.56 -6.79 20.32
N SER A 67 -6.88 -6.88 19.19
CA SER A 67 -6.64 -8.17 18.53
C SER A 67 -5.58 -9.00 19.27
N PRO A 68 -5.86 -10.27 19.65
CA PRO A 68 -4.89 -11.12 20.33
C PRO A 68 -3.77 -11.62 19.40
N LYS A 69 -3.89 -11.41 18.08
CA LYS A 69 -2.97 -11.94 17.07
C LYS A 69 -1.66 -11.16 17.09
N LYS A 70 -0.52 -11.87 17.14
CA LYS A 70 0.83 -11.26 17.04
C LYS A 70 1.01 -10.33 15.82
N ALA A 71 0.33 -10.64 14.71
CA ALA A 71 0.38 -9.81 13.50
C ALA A 71 -0.14 -8.38 13.75
N ALA A 72 -1.12 -8.21 14.64
CA ALA A 72 -1.75 -6.93 14.91
C ALA A 72 -0.76 -5.92 15.47
N ARG A 73 0.09 -6.32 16.42
CA ARG A 73 1.16 -5.46 16.97
C ARG A 73 2.14 -4.96 15.91
N ILE A 74 2.41 -5.75 14.88
CA ILE A 74 3.30 -5.35 13.78
C ILE A 74 2.57 -4.38 12.86
N ILE A 75 1.35 -4.72 12.45
CA ILE A 75 0.53 -3.90 11.55
C ILE A 75 0.21 -2.54 12.20
N TYR A 76 -0.02 -2.50 13.51
CA TYR A 76 -0.22 -1.27 14.28
C TYR A 76 0.93 -0.28 14.10
N LYS A 77 2.18 -0.76 14.19
CA LYS A 77 3.36 0.10 13.96
C LYS A 77 3.45 0.60 12.52
N VAL A 78 3.05 -0.22 11.55
CA VAL A 78 3.02 0.17 10.13
C VAL A 78 1.94 1.22 9.89
N LEU A 79 0.74 1.03 10.44
CA LEU A 79 -0.36 2.00 10.34
C LEU A 79 0.02 3.33 11.00
N LYS A 80 0.61 3.29 12.19
CA LYS A 80 1.14 4.49 12.88
C LYS A 80 2.17 5.24 12.02
N SER A 81 3.06 4.51 11.35
CA SER A 81 4.02 5.11 10.42
C SER A 81 3.35 5.70 9.18
N ALA A 82 2.26 5.09 8.68
CA ALA A 82 1.52 5.62 7.53
C ALA A 82 0.83 6.95 7.87
N VAL A 83 0.20 7.03 9.05
CA VAL A 83 -0.43 8.25 9.57
C VAL A 83 0.61 9.35 9.77
N ALA A 84 1.73 9.04 10.42
CA ALA A 84 2.82 10.01 10.60
C ALA A 84 3.40 10.52 9.25
N ASN A 85 3.44 9.68 8.22
CA ASN A 85 3.85 10.09 6.89
C ASN A 85 2.81 11.01 6.22
N ALA A 86 1.52 10.77 6.45
CA ALA A 86 0.43 11.60 5.94
C ALA A 86 0.45 13.00 6.58
N GLU A 87 0.60 13.06 7.90
CA GLU A 87 0.70 14.31 8.65
C GLU A 87 1.94 15.12 8.23
N ASN A 88 3.13 14.55 8.40
CA ASN A 88 4.37 15.35 8.30
C ASN A 88 4.78 15.67 6.85
N ASN A 89 4.49 14.80 5.87
CA ASN A 89 4.95 15.01 4.50
C ASN A 89 3.87 15.61 3.59
N LEU A 90 2.59 15.38 3.88
CA LEU A 90 1.47 15.77 3.03
C LEU A 90 0.51 16.76 3.70
N ASN A 91 0.75 17.09 4.98
CA ASN A 91 -0.11 17.95 5.80
C ASN A 91 -1.58 17.54 5.70
N LEU A 92 -1.83 16.23 5.79
CA LEU A 92 -3.17 15.66 5.83
C LEU A 92 -3.65 15.60 7.27
N ASP A 93 -4.94 15.83 7.47
CA ASP A 93 -5.57 15.76 8.78
C ASP A 93 -5.81 14.29 9.16
N PRO A 94 -5.26 13.79 10.27
CA PRO A 94 -5.37 12.40 10.68
C PRO A 94 -6.81 11.93 10.92
N GLU A 95 -7.73 12.83 11.29
CA GLU A 95 -9.13 12.46 11.54
C GLU A 95 -9.87 12.06 10.26
N ASN A 96 -9.48 12.64 9.13
CA ASN A 96 -10.09 12.40 7.82
C ASN A 96 -9.45 11.23 7.05
N LEU A 97 -8.45 10.57 7.65
CA LEU A 97 -7.75 9.45 7.02
C LEU A 97 -8.51 8.12 7.17
N TYR A 98 -8.47 7.34 6.10
CA TYR A 98 -8.94 5.96 6.10
C TYR A 98 -7.94 5.03 5.42
N VAL A 99 -8.04 3.73 5.71
CA VAL A 99 -7.19 2.69 5.12
C VAL A 99 -7.74 2.30 3.76
N SER A 100 -7.16 2.87 2.69
CA SER A 100 -7.57 2.61 1.31
C SER A 100 -7.11 1.24 0.81
N GLU A 101 -5.80 0.99 0.87
CA GLU A 101 -5.19 -0.25 0.40
C GLU A 101 -4.30 -0.86 1.49
N CYS A 102 -4.53 -2.14 1.78
CA CYS A 102 -3.70 -2.89 2.72
C CYS A 102 -3.51 -4.33 2.21
N TYR A 103 -2.25 -4.72 2.08
CA TYR A 103 -1.88 -6.01 1.53
C TYR A 103 -0.59 -6.55 2.13
N VAL A 104 -0.44 -7.87 2.02
CA VAL A 104 0.72 -8.61 2.51
C VAL A 104 1.25 -9.50 1.42
N ASP A 105 2.46 -9.17 0.97
CA ASP A 105 3.19 -9.94 -0.03
C ASP A 105 4.06 -11.00 0.64
N ASP A 106 4.34 -12.07 -0.11
CA ASP A 106 5.28 -13.08 0.32
C ASP A 106 6.71 -12.53 0.20
N GLY A 107 7.51 -12.79 1.22
CA GLY A 107 8.92 -12.43 1.25
C GLY A 107 9.82 -13.60 0.86
N PRO A 108 11.14 -13.42 0.89
CA PRO A 108 12.07 -14.52 0.69
C PRO A 108 11.87 -15.61 1.75
N ARG A 109 11.88 -16.87 1.31
CA ARG A 109 11.70 -18.03 2.18
C ARG A 109 13.05 -18.65 2.52
N LEU A 110 13.35 -18.76 3.81
CA LEU A 110 14.57 -19.42 4.26
C LEU A 110 14.30 -20.93 4.41
N LYS A 111 15.11 -21.76 3.75
CA LYS A 111 15.04 -23.23 3.84
C LYS A 111 15.91 -23.72 5.01
N ARG A 112 15.41 -24.68 5.79
CA ARG A 112 16.14 -25.37 6.87
C ARG A 112 15.89 -26.86 6.75
N LEU A 113 16.94 -27.67 6.87
CA LEU A 113 16.82 -29.13 6.86
C LEU A 113 16.15 -29.61 8.14
N TRP A 114 15.24 -30.58 8.03
CA TRP A 114 14.62 -31.27 9.16
C TRP A 114 14.83 -32.78 9.01
N PRO A 115 15.75 -33.38 9.79
CA PRO A 115 15.99 -34.82 9.73
C PRO A 115 14.75 -35.60 10.18
N ARG A 116 14.45 -36.69 9.49
CA ARG A 116 13.35 -37.63 9.78
C ARG A 116 13.90 -39.04 9.91
N GLY A 117 13.06 -39.97 10.38
CA GLY A 117 13.44 -41.38 10.51
C GLY A 117 13.75 -42.03 9.16
N ARG A 118 14.49 -43.16 9.20
CA ARG A 118 14.88 -43.97 8.02
C ARG A 118 15.67 -43.19 6.97
N GLY A 119 16.61 -42.33 7.39
CA GLY A 119 17.49 -41.59 6.47
C GLY A 119 16.80 -40.52 5.60
N ARG A 120 15.55 -40.15 5.92
CA ARG A 120 14.80 -39.13 5.19
C ARG A 120 15.08 -37.73 5.75
N ALA A 121 14.94 -36.71 4.91
CA ALA A 121 15.03 -35.32 5.35
C ALA A 121 14.00 -34.43 4.62
N ASP A 122 13.25 -33.66 5.41
CA ASP A 122 12.30 -32.67 4.91
C ASP A 122 12.89 -31.26 4.96
N ILE A 123 12.24 -30.31 4.31
CA ILE A 123 12.66 -28.90 4.33
C ILE A 123 11.61 -28.05 5.05
N ILE A 124 11.98 -27.46 6.18
CA ILE A 124 11.19 -26.42 6.84
C ILE A 124 11.42 -25.09 6.10
N GLN A 125 10.32 -24.43 5.72
CA GLN A 125 10.35 -23.08 5.15
C GLN A 125 10.02 -22.04 6.22
N ARG A 126 11.00 -21.23 6.63
CA ARG A 126 10.76 -20.03 7.44
C ARG A 126 10.38 -18.88 6.50
N ARG A 127 9.07 -18.60 6.44
CA ARG A 127 8.49 -17.58 5.56
C ARG A 127 8.66 -16.18 6.15
N LEU A 128 9.03 -15.23 5.30
CA LEU A 128 9.01 -13.80 5.59
C LEU A 128 7.85 -13.14 4.83
N SER A 129 7.49 -11.92 5.20
CA SER A 129 6.49 -11.15 4.48
C SER A 129 6.87 -9.68 4.34
N HIS A 130 6.27 -9.03 3.35
CA HIS A 130 6.27 -7.58 3.21
C HIS A 130 4.86 -7.06 3.46
N ILE A 131 4.71 -6.11 4.38
CA ILE A 131 3.42 -5.55 4.76
C ILE A 131 3.36 -4.13 4.23
N THR A 132 2.33 -3.82 3.44
CA THR A 132 2.09 -2.47 2.91
C THR A 132 0.72 -1.98 3.38
N VAL A 133 0.70 -0.76 3.89
CA VAL A 133 -0.52 -0.03 4.26
C VAL A 133 -0.49 1.33 3.57
N VAL A 134 -1.60 1.68 2.95
CA VAL A 134 -1.84 2.96 2.28
C VAL A 134 -3.02 3.62 2.97
N VAL A 135 -2.85 4.87 3.35
CA VAL A 135 -3.90 5.73 3.90
C VAL A 135 -4.21 6.83 2.90
N ARG A 136 -5.49 7.20 2.81
CA ARG A 136 -5.98 8.28 1.96
C ARG A 136 -6.86 9.23 2.77
N ASP A 137 -6.89 10.48 2.33
CA ASP A 137 -7.80 11.50 2.85
C ASP A 137 -9.08 11.52 2.01
N LYS A 138 -10.25 11.43 2.68
CA LYS A 138 -11.56 11.46 2.03
C LYS A 138 -11.85 12.81 1.36
N THR A 139 -11.36 13.92 1.93
CA THR A 139 -11.66 15.27 1.46
C THR A 139 -10.97 15.55 0.14
N ARG A 140 -9.68 15.20 0.05
CA ARG A 140 -8.88 15.36 -1.18
C ARG A 140 -9.22 14.35 -2.28
N GLU A 141 -10.02 13.33 -1.98
CA GLU A 141 -10.46 12.36 -2.97
C GLU A 141 -11.36 13.01 -4.04
N LYS A 142 -12.23 13.94 -3.63
CA LYS A 142 -13.08 14.72 -4.56
C LYS A 142 -12.27 15.62 -5.49
N GLU A 143 -11.29 16.33 -4.94
CA GLU A 143 -10.37 17.18 -5.73
C GLU A 143 -9.63 16.37 -6.79
N TYR A 144 -9.25 15.13 -6.45
CA TYR A 144 -8.57 14.22 -7.35
C TYR A 144 -9.51 13.71 -8.46
N GLU A 145 -10.76 13.40 -8.15
CA GLU A 145 -11.78 13.02 -9.14
C GLU A 145 -12.05 14.14 -10.14
N GLU A 146 -12.22 15.37 -9.67
CA GLU A 146 -12.40 16.55 -10.54
C GLU A 146 -11.18 16.78 -11.45
N TRP A 147 -9.97 16.68 -10.88
CA TRP A 147 -8.73 16.77 -11.65
C TRP A 147 -8.65 15.70 -12.74
N LEU A 148 -9.04 14.46 -12.42
CA LEU A 148 -9.06 13.35 -13.36
C LEU A 148 -10.01 13.60 -14.53
N GLU A 149 -11.25 14.03 -14.25
CA GLU A 149 -12.24 14.32 -15.28
C GLU A 149 -11.77 15.42 -16.22
N ASN A 150 -11.22 16.51 -15.68
CA ASN A 150 -10.66 17.60 -16.47
C ASN A 150 -9.48 17.13 -17.34
N THR A 151 -8.62 16.27 -16.79
CA THR A 151 -7.48 15.71 -17.53
C THR A 151 -7.93 14.79 -18.67
N LEU A 152 -8.98 14.00 -18.47
CA LEU A 152 -9.55 13.12 -19.49
C LEU A 152 -10.23 13.90 -20.62
N LYS A 153 -11.02 14.93 -20.30
CA LYS A 153 -11.63 15.84 -21.30
C LYS A 153 -10.57 16.50 -22.19
N ASN A 154 -9.55 17.09 -21.57
CA ASN A 154 -8.41 17.69 -22.28
C ASN A 154 -7.63 16.70 -23.17
N LEU A 155 -7.67 15.40 -22.82
CA LEU A 155 -7.03 14.34 -23.60
C LEU A 155 -7.87 13.94 -24.82
N GLU A 156 -9.19 14.01 -24.75
CA GLU A 156 -10.13 13.71 -25.84
C GLU A 156 -10.15 14.85 -26.87
N GLU A 157 -10.21 16.10 -26.44
CA GLU A 157 -10.12 17.27 -27.32
C GLU A 157 -8.83 17.33 -28.15
N LYS A 158 -7.74 16.72 -27.67
CA LYS A 158 -6.46 16.62 -28.40
C LYS A 158 -6.39 15.44 -29.37
N LYS A 159 -7.41 14.58 -29.43
CA LYS A 159 -7.49 13.46 -30.38
C LYS A 159 -8.32 13.83 -31.61
N GLU A 160 -9.26 14.75 -31.46
CA GLU A 160 -9.94 15.45 -32.57
C GLU A 160 -8.97 16.46 -33.20
#